data_AF-A0A1I0ZJE0-F1
#
_entry.id   AF-A0A1I0ZJE0-F1
#
_cell.length_a   1.000
_cell.length_b   1.000
_cell.length_c   1.000
_cell.angle_alpha   90.00
_cell.angle_beta   90.00
_cell.angle_gamma   90.00
#
_symmetry.space_group_name_H-M   'P 1'
#
loop_
_entity.id
_entity.type
_entity.pdbx_description
1 polymer ?
#
loop_
_entity_poly.entity_id
_entity_poly.type
_entity_poly.pdbx_seq_one_letter_code
_entity_poly.pdbx_strand_id
1 'polypeptide(L)'
;MGINNIVEKTGKLIAVFLGIIVISFFGNDLKVNAAGEEYAYFTIEKFVLGQGYVLEPTKIKIGQNEYVSDVLSRLADEKGLTLESRSSSYGYYLSGIKDCDSKIYNIPSILLLNCSADLEEYTYEGEFTNVDDSTDLEEFKFTPFSGWVYFVNDEWQFVGMGNRVLHSNEVVRLKFTIALGDSGWGMDASKQMTFPDESDLIRILADLKIYLKENPDDDLEEIYQKSLLIMSDLDATVKNVDKLTEYMKDFNEALTDNDKDRILEIKEDIEELEKVVKANDVSRIINLIPETLTLDTMYTVKKALEAYDALDEDSRYYITENTYNALLEGKKQLESLNEQIEREKKLKEAAQKVIDKINSIGSVTLNKKNKINEARKAYDALEKDAKKLIDSTILKKLSNAESKLAKLIKESEQISLKKGSGFYVNGYKYIVTGVLKKNPTVTVTAYKNKNLKTIKVADTVKYKKITFKVTAIAKNAFKNQKKALSAVIGKNVISIGKEAFMGDAKLKKITIKSLNLKKVDSKALKSIYKNAIIKVPVKKYTAYKKLFKGKGQLKTVKFVK
;
A
#
# COMPACT_ATOMS: atom_id res chain seq x y z
N MET A 1 -88.28 6.95 2.88
CA MET A 1 -89.24 7.01 4.01
C MET A 1 -88.64 6.14 5.10
N GLY A 2 -88.05 6.66 6.17
CA GLY A 2 -88.62 7.60 7.15
C GLY A 2 -88.71 6.81 8.47
N ILE A 3 -87.73 6.89 9.38
CA ILE A 3 -87.61 7.84 10.51
C ILE A 3 -88.09 7.21 11.84
N ASN A 4 -87.30 7.45 12.90
CA ASN A 4 -87.52 7.26 14.36
C ASN A 4 -87.20 5.85 14.95
N ASN A 5 -86.06 5.55 15.61
CA ASN A 5 -85.24 6.23 16.66
C ASN A 5 -85.72 5.91 18.10
N ILE A 6 -84.74 5.67 18.99
CA ILE A 6 -84.71 5.82 20.48
C ILE A 6 -84.54 4.53 21.34
N VAL A 7 -83.31 4.46 21.92
CA VAL A 7 -82.85 3.91 23.23
C VAL A 7 -82.64 2.38 23.30
N GLU A 8 -81.45 1.84 23.58
CA GLU A 8 -80.49 2.23 24.63
C GLU A 8 -79.01 1.98 24.22
N LYS A 9 -78.21 3.06 24.24
CA LYS A 9 -76.74 3.08 24.35
C LYS A 9 -76.44 3.39 25.82
N THR A 10 -75.48 2.70 26.45
CA THR A 10 -74.40 3.29 27.30
C THR A 10 -73.63 2.21 28.06
N GLY A 11 -72.30 2.37 28.11
CA GLY A 11 -71.35 1.52 28.84
C GLY A 11 -69.95 1.66 28.24
N LYS A 12 -69.49 2.90 27.99
CA LYS A 12 -68.63 3.74 28.85
C LYS A 12 -67.16 3.63 28.44
N LEU A 13 -66.73 4.62 27.67
CA LEU A 13 -65.36 5.15 27.69
C LEU A 13 -65.33 6.30 28.71
N ILE A 14 -64.27 6.34 29.52
CA ILE A 14 -63.57 7.49 30.14
C ILE A 14 -62.99 7.08 31.51
N ALA A 15 -61.67 7.25 31.58
CA ALA A 15 -60.72 7.04 32.65
C ALA A 15 -61.08 7.63 34.01
N VAL A 16 -60.45 7.12 35.08
CA VAL A 16 -59.59 7.87 36.03
C VAL A 16 -58.87 6.88 36.97
N PHE A 17 -57.54 7.02 37.04
CA PHE A 17 -56.60 6.71 38.13
C PHE A 17 -56.99 5.75 39.28
N LEU A 18 -56.20 4.67 39.39
CA LEU A 18 -55.64 4.00 40.60
C LEU A 18 -54.87 2.80 40.03
N GLY A 19 -53.54 2.77 39.93
CA GLY A 19 -52.61 3.06 41.00
C GLY A 19 -52.68 1.93 42.03
N ILE A 20 -51.65 1.06 42.03
CA ILE A 20 -51.15 0.27 43.17
C ILE A 20 -51.59 -1.22 43.26
N ILE A 21 -50.57 -2.08 43.11
CA ILE A 21 -50.31 -3.41 43.71
C ILE A 21 -51.12 -4.60 43.20
N VAL A 22 -50.50 -5.48 42.41
CA VAL A 22 -49.85 -6.75 42.85
C VAL A 22 -48.80 -7.13 41.79
N ILE A 23 -47.50 -6.97 42.08
CA ILE A 23 -46.43 -7.71 41.40
C ILE A 23 -45.78 -8.56 42.48
N SER A 24 -46.03 -9.85 42.41
CA SER A 24 -45.48 -10.85 43.32
C SER A 24 -43.97 -10.95 43.08
N PHE A 25 -43.17 -10.34 43.95
CA PHE A 25 -41.76 -10.65 44.06
C PHE A 25 -41.65 -12.05 44.66
N PHE A 26 -41.18 -13.01 43.86
CA PHE A 26 -40.71 -14.36 44.20
C PHE A 26 -41.38 -15.06 45.40
N GLY A 27 -42.22 -16.05 45.06
CA GLY A 27 -42.89 -16.91 46.02
C GLY A 27 -41.92 -17.66 46.95
N ASN A 28 -42.09 -17.35 48.24
CA ASN A 28 -41.99 -18.28 49.39
C ASN A 28 -40.68 -18.64 50.08
N ASP A 29 -39.55 -17.94 49.87
CA ASP A 29 -38.42 -18.01 50.84
C ASP A 29 -37.75 -16.66 51.22
N LEU A 30 -38.40 -15.52 50.94
CA LEU A 30 -38.06 -14.23 51.55
C LEU A 30 -39.14 -13.79 52.56
N LYS A 31 -39.45 -14.63 53.54
CA LYS A 31 -40.08 -14.13 54.78
C LYS A 31 -39.01 -13.44 55.63
N VAL A 32 -38.77 -12.16 55.37
CA VAL A 32 -38.89 -11.01 56.28
C VAL A 32 -38.44 -9.77 55.48
N ASN A 33 -39.33 -9.17 54.67
CA ASN A 33 -39.20 -7.73 54.44
C ASN A 33 -39.75 -7.03 55.67
N ALA A 34 -38.86 -6.43 56.46
CA ALA A 34 -39.28 -5.48 57.48
C ALA A 34 -40.07 -4.37 56.76
N ALA A 35 -41.28 -4.07 57.26
CA ALA A 35 -42.06 -2.94 56.75
C ALA A 35 -41.19 -1.66 56.81
N GLY A 36 -40.82 -1.09 55.66
CA GLY A 36 -40.13 0.21 55.59
C GLY A 36 -38.85 0.31 54.76
N GLU A 37 -38.44 -0.71 53.99
CA GLU A 37 -37.30 -0.57 53.06
C GLU A 37 -37.77 -0.18 51.65
N GLU A 38 -37.20 0.91 51.13
CA GLU A 38 -37.45 1.41 49.78
C GLU A 38 -36.28 1.03 48.86
N TYR A 39 -36.58 0.73 47.59
CA TYR A 39 -35.60 0.29 46.60
C TYR A 39 -35.77 1.04 45.29
N ALA A 40 -34.68 1.27 44.57
CA ALA A 40 -34.68 1.76 43.19
C ALA A 40 -33.80 0.86 42.31
N TYR A 41 -33.88 1.05 41.00
CA TYR A 41 -33.17 0.23 40.02
C TYR A 41 -32.32 1.11 39.11
N PHE A 42 -31.12 0.65 38.76
CA PHE A 42 -30.17 1.42 37.95
C PHE A 42 -29.61 0.60 36.80
N THR A 43 -29.39 1.28 35.69
CA THR A 43 -28.54 0.84 34.57
C THR A 43 -27.60 1.98 34.16
N ILE A 44 -26.43 1.61 33.61
CA ILE A 44 -25.52 2.53 32.92
C ILE A 44 -25.18 1.90 31.57
N GLU A 45 -25.48 2.59 30.48
CA GLU A 45 -25.67 2.01 29.15
C GLU A 45 -24.83 2.73 28.07
N LYS A 46 -24.20 1.95 27.20
CA LYS A 46 -23.40 2.40 26.04
C LYS A 46 -23.94 1.82 24.73
N PHE A 47 -25.25 1.66 24.64
CA PHE A 47 -25.89 0.99 23.51
C PHE A 47 -25.69 1.74 22.20
N VAL A 48 -25.61 3.07 22.25
CA VAL A 48 -25.30 3.90 21.06
C VAL A 48 -23.93 3.59 20.46
N LEU A 49 -23.01 3.00 21.25
CA LEU A 49 -21.70 2.54 20.80
C LEU A 49 -21.69 1.04 20.46
N GLY A 50 -22.79 0.33 20.70
CA GLY A 50 -22.87 -1.13 20.63
C GLY A 50 -22.00 -1.85 21.68
N GLN A 51 -21.71 -1.18 22.81
CA GLN A 51 -20.81 -1.71 23.86
C GLN A 51 -21.53 -2.25 25.10
N GLY A 52 -22.86 -2.42 25.02
CA GLY A 52 -23.67 -2.95 26.11
C GLY A 52 -23.65 -2.09 27.38
N TYR A 53 -23.68 -2.74 28.53
CA TYR A 53 -23.77 -2.09 29.84
C TYR A 53 -22.39 -1.77 30.44
N VAL A 54 -22.30 -0.64 31.14
CA VAL A 54 -21.29 -0.40 32.20
C VAL A 54 -21.81 -0.96 33.52
N LEU A 55 -23.11 -0.78 33.77
CA LEU A 55 -23.82 -1.34 34.90
C LEU A 55 -25.11 -1.99 34.39
N GLU A 56 -25.12 -3.32 34.43
CA GLU A 56 -26.32 -4.14 34.18
C GLU A 56 -27.42 -3.83 35.21
N PRO A 57 -28.69 -4.18 34.93
CA PRO A 57 -29.81 -3.98 35.84
C PRO A 57 -29.48 -4.32 37.29
N THR A 58 -29.49 -3.29 38.14
CA THR A 58 -29.07 -3.40 39.54
C THR A 58 -30.12 -2.80 40.45
N LYS A 59 -30.60 -3.59 41.41
CA LYS A 59 -31.47 -3.14 42.49
C LYS A 59 -30.61 -2.60 43.63
N ILE A 60 -30.98 -1.43 44.15
CA ILE A 60 -30.28 -0.78 45.25
C ILE A 60 -31.29 -0.23 46.27
N LYS A 61 -30.98 -0.39 47.55
CA LYS A 61 -31.77 0.19 48.64
C LYS A 61 -31.62 1.70 48.66
N ILE A 62 -32.70 2.43 48.91
CA ILE A 62 -32.72 3.89 49.02
C ILE A 62 -33.20 4.34 50.39
N GLY A 63 -32.69 5.48 50.83
CA GLY A 63 -33.16 6.19 52.03
C GLY A 63 -34.27 7.21 51.72
N GLN A 64 -34.91 7.71 52.77
CA GLN A 64 -35.96 8.72 52.64
C GLN A 64 -35.39 10.02 52.09
N ASN A 65 -35.98 10.53 51.00
CA ASN A 65 -35.56 11.76 50.31
C ASN A 65 -34.12 11.74 49.76
N GLU A 66 -33.55 10.58 49.47
CA GLU A 66 -32.24 10.51 48.79
C GLU A 66 -32.34 11.02 47.35
N TYR A 67 -31.34 11.78 46.90
CA TYR A 67 -31.26 12.26 45.51
C TYR A 67 -30.62 11.22 44.60
N VAL A 68 -30.93 11.26 43.31
CA VAL A 68 -30.36 10.35 42.29
C VAL A 68 -28.83 10.37 42.33
N SER A 69 -28.19 11.52 42.53
CA SER A 69 -26.72 11.63 42.60
C SER A 69 -26.12 10.91 43.81
N ASP A 70 -26.82 10.90 44.95
CA ASP A 70 -26.34 10.29 46.19
C ASP A 70 -26.35 8.76 46.03
N VAL A 71 -27.45 8.23 45.49
CA VAL A 71 -27.61 6.81 45.20
C VAL A 71 -26.61 6.35 44.13
N LEU A 72 -26.44 7.13 43.05
CA LEU A 72 -25.48 6.85 41.99
C LEU A 72 -24.04 6.81 42.50
N SER A 73 -23.64 7.76 43.35
CA SER A 73 -22.27 7.81 43.90
C SER A 73 -22.00 6.59 44.77
N ARG A 74 -22.94 6.24 45.66
CA ARG A 74 -22.84 5.04 46.49
C ARG A 74 -22.79 3.75 45.64
N LEU A 75 -23.63 3.67 44.62
CA LEU A 75 -23.63 2.52 43.70
C LEU A 75 -22.32 2.41 42.94
N ALA A 76 -21.73 3.52 42.50
CA ALA A 76 -20.43 3.55 41.87
C ALA A 76 -19.33 3.03 42.81
N ASP A 77 -19.31 3.47 44.06
CA ASP A 77 -18.38 2.97 45.08
C ASP A 77 -18.55 1.46 45.30
N GLU A 78 -19.79 0.97 45.44
CA GLU A 78 -20.11 -0.45 45.63
C GLU A 78 -19.68 -1.33 44.44
N LYS A 79 -19.68 -0.76 43.23
CA LYS A 79 -19.36 -1.47 41.98
C LYS A 79 -17.94 -1.19 41.47
N GLY A 80 -17.17 -0.35 42.15
CA GLY A 80 -15.82 0.04 41.75
C GLY A 80 -15.79 0.89 40.47
N LEU A 81 -16.86 1.64 40.18
CA LEU A 81 -16.93 2.56 39.05
C LEU A 81 -16.30 3.91 39.43
N THR A 82 -15.49 4.47 38.54
CA THR A 82 -14.90 5.80 38.76
C THR A 82 -15.68 6.84 37.95
N LEU A 83 -16.49 7.62 38.66
CA LEU A 83 -17.29 8.70 38.07
C LEU A 83 -16.52 10.03 38.11
N GLU A 84 -16.61 10.80 37.04
CA GLU A 84 -16.22 12.20 37.01
C GLU A 84 -17.46 13.09 37.01
N SER A 85 -17.51 14.01 37.96
CA SER A 85 -18.62 14.94 38.07
C SER A 85 -18.17 16.32 38.50
N ARG A 86 -19.01 17.31 38.21
CA ARG A 86 -18.85 18.70 38.65
C ARG A 86 -20.19 19.30 39.05
N SER A 87 -20.11 20.38 39.82
CA SER A 87 -21.29 21.23 40.04
C SER A 87 -21.55 22.09 38.81
N SER A 88 -22.82 22.19 38.41
CA SER A 88 -23.30 23.05 37.33
C SER A 88 -24.46 23.95 37.82
N SER A 89 -24.96 24.82 36.96
CA SER A 89 -26.18 25.60 37.24
C SER A 89 -27.44 24.74 37.43
N TYR A 90 -27.41 23.48 37.00
CA TYR A 90 -28.49 22.51 37.15
C TYR A 90 -28.27 21.51 38.29
N GLY A 91 -27.18 21.66 39.05
CA GLY A 91 -26.77 20.75 40.13
C GLY A 91 -25.66 19.79 39.72
N TYR A 92 -25.65 18.58 40.29
CA TYR A 92 -24.71 17.51 39.97
C TYR A 92 -24.74 17.19 38.46
N TYR A 93 -23.58 17.30 37.80
CA TYR A 93 -23.37 16.98 36.39
C TYR A 93 -22.32 15.89 36.27
N LEU A 94 -22.70 14.74 35.72
CA LEU A 94 -21.79 13.64 35.40
C LEU A 94 -21.09 13.95 34.07
N SER A 95 -19.79 14.25 34.13
CA SER A 95 -19.00 14.61 32.95
C SER A 95 -18.30 13.42 32.32
N GLY A 96 -18.16 12.30 33.03
CA GLY A 96 -17.57 11.11 32.45
C GLY A 96 -17.58 9.90 33.38
N ILE A 97 -17.31 8.74 32.80
CA ILE A 97 -17.05 7.49 33.53
C ILE A 97 -15.74 6.92 33.00
N LYS A 98 -14.79 6.66 33.90
CA LYS A 98 -13.47 6.16 33.54
C LYS A 98 -13.49 4.69 33.12
N ASP A 99 -12.53 4.31 32.29
CA ASP A 99 -12.22 2.91 31.98
C ASP A 99 -13.43 2.06 31.50
N CYS A 100 -14.33 2.67 30.74
CA CYS A 100 -15.56 2.03 30.28
C CYS A 100 -15.78 2.04 28.76
N ASP A 101 -14.83 2.54 27.96
CA ASP A 101 -14.84 2.45 26.49
C ASP A 101 -14.04 1.23 26.01
N SER A 102 -14.71 0.28 25.35
CA SER A 102 -14.05 -0.90 24.76
C SER A 102 -13.23 -0.59 23.50
N LYS A 103 -13.42 0.61 22.92
CA LYS A 103 -12.88 1.03 21.61
C LYS A 103 -13.38 0.24 20.40
N ILE A 104 -14.28 -0.72 20.62
CA ILE A 104 -14.98 -1.44 19.56
C ILE A 104 -16.35 -0.78 19.43
N TYR A 105 -16.64 -0.22 18.25
CA TYR A 105 -17.86 0.52 17.99
C TYR A 105 -18.74 -0.23 17.00
N ASN A 106 -19.97 -0.52 17.41
CA ASN A 106 -21.04 -1.06 16.56
C ASN A 106 -22.24 -0.11 16.64
N ILE A 107 -22.12 1.02 15.93
CA ILE A 107 -23.13 2.09 15.99
C ILE A 107 -24.45 1.60 15.37
N PRO A 108 -25.58 1.63 16.11
CA PRO A 108 -26.87 1.21 15.59
C PRO A 108 -27.29 2.01 14.35
N SER A 109 -27.85 1.33 13.34
CA SER A 109 -28.18 1.91 12.03
C SER A 109 -29.26 2.99 12.10
N ILE A 110 -30.15 2.89 13.10
CA ILE A 110 -31.17 3.87 13.39
C ILE A 110 -30.56 5.22 13.79
N LEU A 111 -29.37 5.22 14.42
CA LEU A 111 -28.62 6.43 14.72
C LEU A 111 -28.00 7.01 13.45
N LEU A 112 -27.49 6.17 12.56
CA LEU A 112 -26.99 6.64 11.26
C LEU A 112 -28.12 7.23 10.41
N LEU A 113 -29.35 6.68 10.47
CA LEU A 113 -30.50 7.22 9.74
C LEU A 113 -30.98 8.56 10.33
N ASN A 114 -31.21 8.60 11.64
CA ASN A 114 -31.87 9.73 12.30
C ASN A 114 -30.91 10.82 12.76
N CYS A 115 -29.64 10.48 12.98
CA CYS A 115 -28.59 11.39 13.48
C CYS A 115 -27.41 11.56 12.50
N SER A 116 -27.54 11.14 11.23
CA SER A 116 -26.47 11.26 10.20
C SER A 116 -25.82 12.63 10.15
N ALA A 117 -26.62 13.71 10.17
CA ALA A 117 -26.11 15.07 10.08
C ALA A 117 -25.15 15.46 11.23
N ASP A 118 -25.37 14.90 12.43
CA ASP A 118 -24.51 15.15 13.59
C ASP A 118 -23.25 14.27 13.58
N LEU A 119 -23.26 13.14 12.85
CA LEU A 119 -22.19 12.14 12.81
C LEU A 119 -21.28 12.24 11.58
N GLU A 120 -21.75 12.86 10.49
CA GLU A 120 -21.06 12.89 9.19
C GLU A 120 -19.69 13.60 9.25
N GLU A 121 -19.53 14.62 10.09
CA GLU A 121 -18.25 15.32 10.28
C GLU A 121 -17.25 14.54 11.14
N TYR A 122 -17.74 13.65 12.01
CA TYR A 122 -16.95 12.97 13.04
C TYR A 122 -16.70 11.50 12.73
N THR A 123 -17.23 10.99 11.61
CA THR A 123 -17.04 9.61 11.18
C THR A 123 -16.41 9.52 9.80
N TYR A 124 -15.52 8.57 9.61
CA TYR A 124 -14.96 8.18 8.32
C TYR A 124 -14.93 6.67 8.31
N GLU A 125 -15.36 6.06 7.21
CA GLU A 125 -15.31 4.60 7.10
C GLU A 125 -16.14 3.85 8.19
N GLY A 126 -17.21 4.50 8.68
CA GLY A 126 -18.05 3.96 9.75
C GLY A 126 -17.38 3.95 11.12
N GLU A 127 -16.18 4.52 11.23
CA GLU A 127 -15.42 4.68 12.47
C GLU A 127 -15.35 6.15 12.85
N PHE A 128 -15.32 6.45 14.15
CA PHE A 128 -15.10 7.82 14.62
C PHE A 128 -13.67 8.27 14.29
N THR A 129 -13.52 9.49 13.76
CA THR A 129 -12.22 10.03 13.33
C THR A 129 -11.46 10.74 14.45
N ASN A 130 -12.15 11.05 15.53
CA ASN A 130 -11.67 11.89 16.64
C ASN A 130 -11.56 11.12 17.96
N VAL A 131 -11.28 9.82 17.90
CA VAL A 131 -11.11 8.98 19.10
C VAL A 131 -9.68 9.08 19.60
N ASP A 132 -9.52 9.46 20.87
CA ASP A 132 -8.23 9.42 21.56
C ASP A 132 -7.91 8.01 22.09
N ASP A 133 -6.75 7.84 22.72
CA ASP A 133 -6.36 6.57 23.35
C ASP A 133 -7.06 6.33 24.70
N SER A 134 -7.89 7.27 25.19
CA SER A 134 -8.51 7.19 26.51
C SER A 134 -9.65 6.17 26.56
N THR A 135 -9.63 5.27 27.54
CA THR A 135 -10.72 4.33 27.83
C THR A 135 -11.90 4.99 28.57
N ASP A 136 -11.88 6.30 28.76
CA ASP A 136 -12.89 7.04 29.50
C ASP A 136 -14.03 7.49 28.58
N LEU A 137 -15.29 7.34 28.97
CA LEU A 137 -16.41 7.94 28.24
C LEU A 137 -16.79 9.26 28.89
N GLU A 138 -16.24 10.34 28.33
CA GLU A 138 -16.44 11.71 28.78
C GLU A 138 -17.39 12.49 27.86
N GLU A 139 -17.89 13.63 28.33
CA GLU A 139 -18.57 14.60 27.49
C GLU A 139 -17.69 15.02 26.30
N PHE A 140 -18.33 15.27 25.17
CA PHE A 140 -17.70 15.71 23.93
C PHE A 140 -16.71 14.74 23.28
N LYS A 141 -16.63 13.49 23.76
CA LYS A 141 -15.66 12.50 23.27
C LYS A 141 -15.75 12.26 21.76
N PHE A 142 -16.94 12.01 21.23
CA PHE A 142 -17.11 11.67 19.81
C PHE A 142 -17.69 12.82 18.99
N THR A 143 -18.55 13.62 19.60
CA THR A 143 -19.17 14.80 18.97
C THR A 143 -19.40 15.85 20.04
N PRO A 144 -19.66 17.12 19.68
CA PRO A 144 -20.09 18.15 20.64
C PRO A 144 -21.38 17.83 21.42
N PHE A 145 -22.05 16.72 21.11
CA PHE A 145 -23.27 16.26 21.77
C PHE A 145 -23.07 14.98 22.58
N SER A 146 -21.85 14.43 22.58
CA SER A 146 -21.55 13.23 23.35
C SER A 146 -21.57 13.53 24.84
N GLY A 147 -22.13 12.62 25.64
CA GLY A 147 -22.16 12.76 27.09
C GLY A 147 -23.11 11.80 27.76
N TRP A 148 -23.23 11.92 29.09
CA TRP A 148 -24.13 11.10 29.88
C TRP A 148 -25.43 11.84 30.17
N VAL A 149 -26.54 11.20 29.82
CA VAL A 149 -27.90 11.66 30.11
C VAL A 149 -28.59 10.66 31.03
N TYR A 150 -29.58 11.10 31.79
CA TYR A 150 -30.32 10.21 32.68
C TYR A 150 -31.83 10.34 32.55
N PHE A 151 -32.49 9.21 32.72
CA PHE A 151 -33.94 9.04 32.68
C PHE A 151 -34.42 8.46 33.99
N VAL A 152 -35.67 8.75 34.35
CA VAL A 152 -36.37 8.08 35.44
C VAL A 152 -37.67 7.50 34.89
N ASN A 153 -37.85 6.19 34.98
CA ASN A 153 -38.94 5.43 34.35
C ASN A 153 -39.09 5.75 32.85
N ASP A 154 -37.96 5.75 32.14
CA ASP A 154 -37.83 6.14 30.73
C ASP A 154 -38.31 7.57 30.38
N GLU A 155 -38.57 8.41 31.38
CA GLU A 155 -38.85 9.83 31.19
C GLU A 155 -37.59 10.68 31.37
N TRP A 156 -37.33 11.54 30.39
CA TRP A 156 -36.24 12.52 30.45
C TRP A 156 -36.41 13.48 31.63
N GLN A 157 -35.32 13.76 32.35
CA GLN A 157 -35.36 14.65 33.51
C GLN A 157 -34.80 16.06 33.18
N PHE A 158 -35.58 17.10 33.51
CA PHE A 158 -35.22 18.52 33.28
C PHE A 158 -34.41 19.17 34.41
N VAL A 159 -33.96 18.38 35.38
CA VAL A 159 -33.17 18.80 36.53
C VAL A 159 -31.90 17.97 36.61
N GLY A 160 -30.82 18.46 37.22
CA GLY A 160 -29.65 17.63 37.48
C GLY A 160 -29.92 16.57 38.55
N MET A 161 -29.13 15.50 38.55
CA MET A 161 -29.32 14.34 39.46
C MET A 161 -29.30 14.70 40.95
N GLY A 162 -28.62 15.80 41.31
CA GLY A 162 -28.59 16.31 42.69
C GLY A 162 -29.83 17.09 43.13
N ASN A 163 -30.81 17.26 42.24
CA ASN A 163 -32.07 17.95 42.51
C ASN A 163 -33.30 17.04 42.27
N ARG A 164 -33.10 15.78 41.84
CA ARG A 164 -34.17 14.79 41.66
C ARG A 164 -34.15 13.81 42.83
N VAL A 165 -35.12 13.93 43.73
CA VAL A 165 -35.36 12.96 44.82
C VAL A 165 -35.83 11.65 44.20
N LEU A 166 -35.28 10.52 44.59
CA LEU A 166 -35.64 9.21 44.06
C LEU A 166 -36.70 8.53 44.94
N HIS A 167 -37.69 7.89 44.31
CA HIS A 167 -38.76 7.17 45.00
C HIS A 167 -38.66 5.66 44.80
N SER A 168 -39.30 4.92 45.70
CA SER A 168 -39.31 3.46 45.62
C SER A 168 -39.91 2.96 44.30
N ASN A 169 -39.31 1.92 43.75
CA ASN A 169 -39.60 1.28 42.47
C ASN A 169 -39.33 2.12 41.21
N GLU A 170 -38.74 3.30 41.35
CA GLU A 170 -38.27 4.04 40.17
C GLU A 170 -37.03 3.39 39.55
N VAL A 171 -36.94 3.47 38.22
CA VAL A 171 -35.83 2.98 37.41
C VAL A 171 -35.04 4.16 36.88
N VAL A 172 -33.76 4.24 37.19
CA VAL A 172 -32.84 5.26 36.69
C VAL A 172 -31.95 4.65 35.61
N ARG A 173 -32.01 5.22 34.41
CA ARG A 173 -31.14 4.79 33.29
C ARG A 173 -30.17 5.90 32.95
N LEU A 174 -28.87 5.64 33.05
CA LEU A 174 -27.85 6.54 32.53
C LEU A 174 -27.42 6.05 31.14
N LYS A 175 -27.66 6.86 30.12
CA LYS A 175 -27.35 6.50 28.73
C LYS A 175 -26.24 7.41 28.21
N PHE A 176 -25.25 6.82 27.56
CA PHE A 176 -24.28 7.61 26.81
C PHE A 176 -24.90 8.04 25.47
N THR A 177 -24.63 9.27 25.04
CA THR A 177 -25.07 9.85 23.76
C THR A 177 -23.87 10.13 22.88
N ILE A 178 -24.09 10.15 21.57
CA ILE A 178 -23.16 10.57 20.52
C ILE A 178 -23.78 11.62 19.59
N ALA A 179 -25.07 11.91 19.67
CA ALA A 179 -25.77 12.91 18.87
C ALA A 179 -26.84 13.66 19.68
N LEU A 180 -27.53 14.64 19.09
CA LEU A 180 -28.67 15.26 19.78
C LEU A 180 -29.91 14.35 19.78
N GLY A 181 -30.17 13.65 18.66
CA GLY A 181 -31.40 12.88 18.45
C GLY A 181 -31.44 11.50 19.12
N ASP A 182 -30.28 10.96 19.52
CA ASP A 182 -30.13 9.58 20.02
C ASP A 182 -30.53 9.42 21.50
N SER A 183 -30.62 10.53 22.23
CA SER A 183 -31.21 10.59 23.56
C SER A 183 -32.74 10.46 23.52
N GLY A 184 -33.36 10.48 22.34
CA GLY A 184 -34.82 10.62 22.19
C GLY A 184 -35.30 12.04 22.47
N TRP A 185 -34.39 13.00 22.72
CA TRP A 185 -34.70 14.39 23.01
C TRP A 185 -33.89 15.33 22.11
N GLY A 186 -34.54 15.94 21.12
CA GLY A 186 -33.91 16.87 20.18
C GLY A 186 -34.81 18.08 19.88
N MET A 187 -34.21 19.19 19.43
CA MET A 187 -34.92 20.42 19.07
C MET A 187 -35.90 20.24 17.88
N ASP A 188 -35.78 19.14 17.15
CA ASP A 188 -36.66 18.75 16.04
C ASP A 188 -37.40 17.45 16.37
N ALA A 189 -38.68 17.57 16.73
CA ALA A 189 -39.54 16.44 17.07
C ALA A 189 -39.70 15.42 15.92
N SER A 190 -39.40 15.80 14.66
CA SER A 190 -39.45 14.89 13.52
C SER A 190 -38.24 13.93 13.43
N LYS A 191 -37.21 14.15 14.26
CA LYS A 191 -35.97 13.37 14.31
C LYS A 191 -35.75 12.65 15.65
N GLN A 192 -36.71 12.77 16.57
CA GLN A 192 -36.64 12.10 17.87
C GLN A 192 -36.88 10.61 17.71
N MET A 193 -36.01 9.83 18.32
CA MET A 193 -36.20 8.38 18.43
C MET A 193 -37.14 8.07 19.59
N THR A 194 -38.10 7.18 19.34
CA THR A 194 -38.94 6.59 20.39
C THR A 194 -38.30 5.30 20.87
N PHE A 195 -38.04 5.21 22.17
CA PHE A 195 -37.55 4.00 22.81
C PHE A 195 -38.70 3.30 23.55
N PRO A 196 -38.72 1.96 23.60
CA PRO A 196 -39.65 1.22 24.45
C PRO A 196 -39.37 1.55 25.93
N ASP A 197 -40.43 1.47 26.75
CA ASP A 197 -40.28 1.53 28.21
C ASP A 197 -39.71 0.19 28.69
N GLU A 198 -38.47 0.22 29.19
CA GLU A 198 -37.73 -0.93 29.67
C GLU A 198 -37.82 -1.08 31.19
N SER A 199 -38.56 -0.22 31.87
CA SER A 199 -38.61 -0.17 33.34
C SER A 199 -39.06 -1.49 33.97
N ASP A 200 -40.02 -2.19 33.36
CA ASP A 200 -40.45 -3.52 33.80
C ASP A 200 -39.32 -4.56 33.64
N LEU A 201 -38.66 -4.57 32.48
CA LEU A 201 -37.56 -5.50 32.19
C LEU A 201 -36.38 -5.28 33.13
N ILE A 202 -35.98 -4.03 33.35
CA ILE A 202 -34.87 -3.68 34.25
C ILE A 202 -35.17 -4.17 35.68
N ARG A 203 -36.41 -4.02 36.15
CA ARG A 203 -36.82 -4.56 37.46
C ARG A 203 -36.69 -6.08 37.51
N ILE A 204 -37.31 -6.78 36.55
CA ILE A 204 -37.32 -8.25 36.49
C ILE A 204 -35.88 -8.79 36.44
N LEU A 205 -35.03 -8.23 35.57
CA LEU A 205 -33.65 -8.68 35.40
C LEU A 205 -32.78 -8.37 36.61
N ALA A 206 -32.97 -7.22 37.27
CA ALA A 206 -32.25 -6.92 38.50
C ALA A 206 -32.59 -7.90 39.64
N ASP A 207 -33.86 -8.28 39.76
CA ASP A 207 -34.27 -9.29 40.74
C ASP A 207 -33.79 -10.70 40.35
N LEU A 208 -33.88 -11.08 39.07
CA LEU A 208 -33.37 -12.35 38.56
C LEU A 208 -31.87 -12.49 38.84
N LYS A 209 -31.08 -11.42 38.65
CA LYS A 209 -29.65 -11.41 38.98
C LYS A 209 -29.38 -11.68 40.46
N ILE A 210 -30.22 -11.13 41.35
CA ILE A 210 -30.12 -11.40 42.80
C ILE A 210 -30.48 -12.86 43.08
N TYR A 211 -31.57 -13.34 42.47
CA TYR A 211 -32.02 -14.73 42.61
C TYR A 211 -30.94 -15.73 42.17
N LEU A 212 -30.33 -15.51 41.00
CA LEU A 212 -29.25 -16.33 40.43
C LEU A 212 -28.01 -16.41 41.35
N LYS A 213 -27.70 -15.31 42.06
CA LYS A 213 -26.60 -15.29 43.02
C LYS A 213 -26.84 -16.27 44.18
N GLU A 214 -28.09 -16.46 44.58
CA GLU A 214 -28.48 -17.37 45.66
C GLU A 214 -28.80 -18.79 45.12
N ASN A 215 -29.23 -18.87 43.85
CA ASN A 215 -29.69 -20.08 43.18
C ASN A 215 -29.08 -20.16 41.77
N PRO A 216 -27.80 -20.56 41.63
CA PRO A 216 -27.17 -20.67 40.32
C PRO A 216 -27.88 -21.71 39.44
N ASP A 217 -28.30 -21.30 38.25
CA ASP A 217 -28.98 -22.13 37.28
C ASP A 217 -28.61 -21.68 35.86
N ASP A 218 -28.09 -22.61 35.05
CA ASP A 218 -27.53 -22.30 33.73
C ASP A 218 -28.61 -21.82 32.74
N ASP A 219 -29.84 -22.35 32.84
CA ASP A 219 -30.94 -21.96 31.95
C ASP A 219 -31.41 -20.55 32.28
N LEU A 220 -31.49 -20.22 33.57
CA LEU A 220 -31.86 -18.89 34.04
C LEU A 220 -30.78 -17.84 33.73
N GLU A 221 -29.50 -18.21 33.84
CA GLU A 221 -28.38 -17.36 33.43
C GLU A 221 -28.42 -17.11 31.92
N GLU A 222 -28.72 -18.14 31.12
CA GLU A 222 -28.87 -18.00 29.67
C GLU A 222 -30.04 -17.07 29.30
N ILE A 223 -31.20 -17.20 29.95
CA ILE A 223 -32.33 -16.26 29.80
C ILE A 223 -31.88 -14.83 30.15
N TYR A 224 -31.16 -14.65 31.25
CA TYR A 224 -30.66 -13.35 31.70
C TYR A 224 -29.74 -12.73 30.64
N GLN A 225 -28.73 -13.45 30.17
CA GLN A 225 -27.75 -12.96 29.20
C GLN A 225 -28.37 -12.66 27.83
N LYS A 226 -29.25 -13.52 27.32
CA LYS A 226 -29.99 -13.26 26.07
C LYS A 226 -30.88 -12.04 26.19
N SER A 227 -31.55 -11.87 27.34
CA SER A 227 -32.38 -10.69 27.59
C SER A 227 -31.57 -9.40 27.59
N LEU A 228 -30.38 -9.40 28.20
CA LEU A 228 -29.47 -8.25 28.17
C LEU A 228 -29.02 -7.90 26.74
N LEU A 229 -28.70 -8.92 25.93
CA LEU A 229 -28.32 -8.73 24.53
C LEU A 229 -29.46 -8.08 23.73
N ILE A 230 -30.67 -8.62 23.84
CA ILE A 230 -31.85 -8.13 23.11
C ILE A 230 -32.19 -6.69 23.53
N MET A 231 -32.11 -6.35 24.83
CA MET A 231 -32.34 -4.98 25.31
C MET A 231 -31.31 -3.98 24.82
N SER A 232 -30.08 -4.43 24.53
CA SER A 232 -29.01 -3.55 24.06
C SER A 232 -29.10 -3.19 22.56
N ASP A 233 -29.97 -3.87 21.80
CA ASP A 233 -30.16 -3.60 20.38
C ASP A 233 -31.11 -2.40 20.17
N LEU A 234 -30.55 -1.25 19.80
CA LEU A 234 -31.33 -0.04 19.50
C LEU A 234 -32.03 -0.09 18.13
N ASP A 235 -31.60 -0.97 17.21
CA ASP A 235 -32.23 -1.14 15.89
C ASP A 235 -33.41 -2.11 15.91
N ALA A 236 -33.40 -3.03 16.87
CA ALA A 236 -34.55 -3.78 17.28
C ALA A 236 -35.62 -2.79 17.73
N THR A 237 -36.48 -2.43 16.78
CA THR A 237 -37.74 -1.70 16.98
C THR A 237 -38.38 -2.04 18.32
N VAL A 238 -39.06 -1.06 18.92
CA VAL A 238 -40.06 -1.19 20.01
C VAL A 238 -40.67 -2.61 20.13
N LYS A 239 -41.05 -3.22 19.00
CA LYS A 239 -41.53 -4.61 18.88
C LYS A 239 -40.71 -5.72 19.57
N ASN A 240 -39.38 -5.76 19.45
CA ASN A 240 -38.58 -6.87 20.02
C ASN A 240 -38.47 -6.74 21.54
N VAL A 241 -38.27 -5.51 22.02
CA VAL A 241 -38.25 -5.20 23.45
C VAL A 241 -39.65 -5.38 24.07
N ASP A 242 -40.72 -5.01 23.36
CA ASP A 242 -42.11 -5.26 23.80
C ASP A 242 -42.37 -6.75 23.97
N LYS A 243 -41.99 -7.56 22.96
CA LYS A 243 -42.10 -9.03 23.05
C LYS A 243 -41.28 -9.61 24.20
N LEU A 244 -40.02 -9.16 24.35
CA LEU A 244 -39.19 -9.58 25.47
C LEU A 244 -39.84 -9.20 26.81
N THR A 245 -40.48 -8.02 26.88
CA THR A 245 -41.23 -7.59 28.08
C THR A 245 -42.38 -8.54 28.38
N GLU A 246 -43.14 -8.96 27.38
CA GLU A 246 -44.20 -9.97 27.54
C GLU A 246 -43.63 -11.30 28.04
N TYR A 247 -42.56 -11.80 27.41
CA TYR A 247 -41.90 -13.05 27.79
C TYR A 247 -41.31 -13.01 29.20
N MET A 248 -40.69 -11.90 29.59
CA MET A 248 -40.07 -11.78 30.92
C MET A 248 -41.11 -11.59 32.04
N LYS A 249 -42.26 -10.99 31.75
CA LYS A 249 -43.40 -10.96 32.69
C LYS A 249 -43.95 -12.35 32.91
N ASP A 250 -44.15 -13.10 31.83
CA ASP A 250 -44.57 -14.49 31.87
C ASP A 250 -43.56 -15.37 32.64
N PHE A 251 -42.26 -15.20 32.35
CA PHE A 251 -41.17 -15.89 33.03
C PHE A 251 -41.18 -15.64 34.54
N ASN A 252 -41.42 -14.40 34.97
CA ASN A 252 -41.47 -14.07 36.40
C ASN A 252 -42.65 -14.77 37.11
N GLU A 253 -43.79 -14.94 36.44
CA GLU A 253 -44.91 -15.75 36.93
C GLU A 253 -44.53 -17.24 36.99
N ALA A 254 -43.97 -17.78 35.90
CA ALA A 254 -43.57 -19.18 35.81
C ALA A 254 -42.51 -19.56 36.87
N LEU A 255 -41.55 -18.67 37.11
CA LEU A 255 -40.52 -18.85 38.13
C LEU A 255 -41.11 -18.80 39.56
N THR A 256 -42.14 -17.97 39.78
CA THR A 256 -42.88 -17.93 41.04
C THR A 256 -43.68 -19.21 41.28
N ASP A 257 -44.27 -19.76 40.22
CA ASP A 257 -45.04 -21.01 40.25
C ASP A 257 -44.15 -22.27 40.24
N ASN A 258 -42.82 -22.10 40.05
CA ASN A 258 -41.84 -23.16 39.85
C ASN A 258 -42.22 -24.08 38.66
N ASP A 259 -42.78 -23.49 37.61
CA ASP A 259 -43.21 -24.17 36.38
C ASP A 259 -42.05 -24.26 35.38
N LYS A 260 -41.31 -25.38 35.45
CA LYS A 260 -40.11 -25.59 34.64
C LYS A 260 -40.39 -25.74 33.15
N ASP A 261 -41.52 -26.33 32.79
CA ASP A 261 -41.87 -26.55 31.38
C ASP A 261 -42.18 -25.19 30.72
N ARG A 262 -42.94 -24.32 31.40
CA ARG A 262 -43.21 -22.95 30.95
C ARG A 262 -41.94 -22.10 30.84
N ILE A 263 -41.01 -22.23 31.78
CA ILE A 263 -39.70 -21.55 31.71
C ILE A 263 -38.91 -21.98 30.47
N LEU A 264 -38.92 -23.28 30.13
CA LEU A 264 -38.21 -23.80 28.97
C LEU A 264 -38.81 -23.28 27.66
N GLU A 265 -40.15 -23.25 27.55
CA GLU A 265 -40.83 -22.67 26.38
C GLU A 265 -40.47 -21.18 26.20
N ILE A 266 -40.44 -20.40 27.28
CA ILE A 266 -40.06 -18.98 27.23
C ILE A 266 -38.58 -18.82 26.85
N LYS A 267 -37.71 -19.70 27.33
CA LYS A 267 -36.30 -19.72 26.95
C LYS A 267 -36.13 -19.89 25.44
N GLU A 268 -36.88 -20.81 24.83
CA GLU A 268 -36.87 -21.03 23.38
C GLU A 268 -37.39 -19.80 22.61
N ASP A 269 -38.45 -19.15 23.10
CA ASP A 269 -38.98 -17.90 22.53
C ASP A 269 -37.95 -16.74 22.59
N ILE A 270 -37.23 -16.62 23.70
CA ILE A 270 -36.15 -15.63 23.86
C ILE A 270 -34.96 -15.96 22.96
N GLU A 271 -34.60 -17.23 22.81
CA GLU A 271 -33.55 -17.67 21.88
C GLU A 271 -33.89 -17.32 20.43
N GLU A 272 -35.15 -17.44 20.03
CA GLU A 272 -35.57 -17.06 18.68
C GLU A 272 -35.47 -15.54 18.45
N LEU A 273 -35.80 -14.73 19.46
CA LEU A 273 -35.55 -13.28 19.41
C LEU A 273 -34.06 -12.94 19.33
N GLU A 274 -33.21 -13.69 20.04
CA GLU A 274 -31.76 -13.50 20.02
C GLU A 274 -31.19 -13.68 18.59
N LYS A 275 -31.64 -14.72 17.88
CA LYS A 275 -31.26 -14.97 16.49
C LYS A 275 -31.63 -13.81 15.57
N VAL A 276 -32.82 -13.25 15.76
CA VAL A 276 -33.28 -12.07 15.00
C VAL A 276 -32.37 -10.86 15.27
N VAL A 277 -32.01 -10.60 16.53
CA VAL A 277 -31.12 -9.49 16.91
C VAL A 277 -29.73 -9.66 16.30
N LYS A 278 -29.12 -10.85 16.41
CA LYS A 278 -27.82 -11.15 15.80
C LYS A 278 -27.83 -10.97 14.27
N ALA A 279 -28.91 -11.37 13.62
CA ALA A 279 -29.07 -11.18 12.18
C ALA A 279 -29.23 -9.70 11.79
N ASN A 280 -29.95 -8.93 12.59
CA ASN A 280 -30.06 -7.48 12.39
C ASN A 280 -28.68 -6.83 12.50
N ASP A 281 -27.88 -7.19 13.51
CA ASP A 281 -26.50 -6.71 13.68
C ASP A 281 -25.66 -6.91 12.41
N VAL A 282 -25.66 -8.12 11.85
CA VAL A 282 -24.94 -8.40 10.61
C VAL A 282 -25.54 -7.70 9.40
N SER A 283 -26.87 -7.60 9.31
CA SER A 283 -27.55 -6.87 8.24
C SER A 283 -27.11 -5.41 8.18
N ARG A 284 -26.83 -4.77 9.33
CA ARG A 284 -26.31 -3.40 9.40
C ARG A 284 -24.92 -3.27 8.81
N ILE A 285 -24.01 -4.18 9.17
CA ILE A 285 -22.65 -4.20 8.63
C ILE A 285 -22.69 -4.37 7.10
N ILE A 286 -23.60 -5.22 6.60
CA ILE A 286 -23.81 -5.40 5.15
C ILE A 286 -24.37 -4.12 4.50
N ASN A 287 -25.31 -3.44 5.15
CA ASN A 287 -25.91 -2.21 4.61
C ASN A 287 -24.93 -1.02 4.55
N LEU A 288 -23.76 -1.11 5.20
CA LEU A 288 -22.67 -0.14 5.07
C LEU A 288 -21.83 -0.34 3.79
N ILE A 289 -22.04 -1.43 3.04
CA ILE A 289 -21.37 -1.65 1.76
C ILE A 289 -21.86 -0.56 0.77
N PRO A 290 -20.97 0.28 0.22
CA PRO A 290 -21.37 1.29 -0.74
C PRO A 290 -21.81 0.63 -2.06
N GLU A 291 -22.71 1.29 -2.80
CA GLU A 291 -23.16 0.81 -4.11
C GLU A 291 -21.99 0.61 -5.09
N THR A 292 -20.99 1.49 -5.03
CA THR A 292 -19.75 1.37 -5.81
C THR A 292 -18.54 1.26 -4.87
N LEU A 293 -17.81 0.16 -4.98
CA LEU A 293 -16.63 -0.12 -4.19
C LEU A 293 -15.40 0.63 -4.73
N THR A 294 -14.61 1.20 -3.82
CA THR A 294 -13.33 1.84 -4.10
C THR A 294 -12.21 1.17 -3.31
N LEU A 295 -10.96 1.61 -3.51
CA LEU A 295 -9.82 1.10 -2.72
C LEU A 295 -9.98 1.39 -1.23
N ASP A 296 -10.45 2.59 -0.91
CA ASP A 296 -10.62 3.05 0.46
C ASP A 296 -11.79 2.29 1.12
N THR A 297 -12.87 2.02 0.39
CA THR A 297 -14.05 1.34 0.95
C THR A 297 -13.99 -0.19 0.91
N MET A 298 -12.90 -0.81 0.44
CA MET A 298 -12.85 -2.29 0.31
C MET A 298 -12.99 -3.02 1.65
N TYR A 299 -12.62 -2.40 2.77
CA TYR A 299 -12.69 -3.04 4.09
C TYR A 299 -14.14 -3.26 4.55
N THR A 300 -15.12 -2.45 4.09
CA THR A 300 -16.53 -2.62 4.49
C THR A 300 -17.06 -3.99 4.08
N VAL A 301 -16.77 -4.39 2.84
CA VAL A 301 -17.14 -5.72 2.31
C VAL A 301 -16.44 -6.84 3.09
N LYS A 302 -15.17 -6.65 3.47
CA LYS A 302 -14.43 -7.65 4.26
C LYS A 302 -15.04 -7.83 5.65
N LYS A 303 -15.29 -6.73 6.36
CA LYS A 303 -15.97 -6.75 7.67
C LYS A 303 -17.36 -7.39 7.57
N ALA A 304 -18.12 -7.07 6.53
CA ALA A 304 -19.44 -7.64 6.30
C ALA A 304 -19.40 -9.15 6.03
N LEU A 305 -18.42 -9.63 5.26
CA LEU A 305 -18.21 -11.06 5.03
C LEU A 305 -17.81 -11.78 6.32
N GLU A 306 -16.87 -11.22 7.08
CA GLU A 306 -16.43 -11.79 8.36
C GLU A 306 -17.58 -11.87 9.36
N ALA A 307 -18.41 -10.83 9.46
CA ALA A 307 -19.56 -10.80 10.35
C ALA A 307 -20.65 -11.80 9.91
N TYR A 308 -20.94 -11.89 8.60
CA TYR A 308 -21.88 -12.88 8.08
C TYR A 308 -21.39 -14.32 8.27
N ASP A 309 -20.09 -14.57 8.08
CA ASP A 309 -19.49 -15.89 8.26
C ASP A 309 -19.46 -16.32 9.74
N ALA A 310 -19.40 -15.35 10.68
CA ALA A 310 -19.48 -15.60 12.12
C ALA A 310 -20.91 -15.90 12.61
N LEU A 311 -21.94 -15.56 11.83
CA LEU A 311 -23.33 -15.82 12.16
C LEU A 311 -23.64 -17.33 12.07
N ASP A 312 -24.35 -17.91 13.04
CA ASP A 312 -24.80 -19.29 12.98
C ASP A 312 -25.87 -19.50 11.88
N GLU A 313 -26.09 -20.75 11.47
CA GLU A 313 -26.95 -21.09 10.33
C GLU A 313 -28.41 -20.64 10.54
N ASP A 314 -28.93 -20.78 11.76
CA ASP A 314 -30.31 -20.41 12.09
C ASP A 314 -30.47 -18.89 12.08
N SER A 315 -29.52 -18.14 12.65
CA SER A 315 -29.50 -16.68 12.59
C SER A 315 -29.40 -16.15 11.16
N ARG A 316 -28.80 -16.88 10.20
CA ARG A 316 -28.73 -16.43 8.79
C ARG A 316 -30.08 -16.43 8.10
N TYR A 317 -31.04 -17.24 8.54
CA TYR A 317 -32.43 -17.20 8.06
C TYR A 317 -33.07 -15.82 8.31
N TYR A 318 -32.62 -15.19 9.40
CA TYR A 318 -32.64 -13.76 9.73
C TYR A 318 -32.54 -12.75 8.59
N ILE A 319 -31.56 -13.00 7.71
CA ILE A 319 -31.04 -12.01 6.77
C ILE A 319 -31.94 -11.96 5.55
N THR A 320 -32.46 -10.77 5.24
CA THR A 320 -33.33 -10.61 4.06
C THR A 320 -32.57 -10.92 2.76
N GLU A 321 -33.30 -11.42 1.76
CA GLU A 321 -32.72 -11.71 0.45
C GLU A 321 -32.04 -10.48 -0.17
N ASN A 322 -32.63 -9.29 0.00
CA ASN A 322 -32.05 -8.04 -0.49
C ASN A 322 -30.70 -7.73 0.17
N THR A 323 -30.62 -7.86 1.50
CA THR A 323 -29.38 -7.66 2.25
C THR A 323 -28.32 -8.66 1.84
N TYR A 324 -28.67 -9.95 1.76
CA TYR A 324 -27.73 -10.98 1.31
C TYR A 324 -27.23 -10.73 -0.12
N ASN A 325 -28.10 -10.30 -1.03
CA ASN A 325 -27.71 -9.95 -2.40
C ASN A 325 -26.74 -8.75 -2.45
N ALA A 326 -26.90 -7.75 -1.56
CA ALA A 326 -25.94 -6.65 -1.44
C ALA A 326 -24.54 -7.14 -1.03
N LEU A 327 -24.47 -8.10 -0.09
CA LEU A 327 -23.20 -8.74 0.30
C LEU A 327 -22.55 -9.48 -0.88
N LEU A 328 -23.34 -10.22 -1.67
CA LEU A 328 -22.84 -10.94 -2.84
C LEU A 328 -22.31 -10.01 -3.94
N GLU A 329 -23.02 -8.90 -4.23
CA GLU A 329 -22.54 -7.92 -5.21
C GLU A 329 -21.28 -7.20 -4.68
N GLY A 330 -21.26 -6.84 -3.39
CA GLY A 330 -20.06 -6.30 -2.74
C GLY A 330 -18.85 -7.23 -2.88
N LYS A 331 -19.03 -8.54 -2.63
CA LYS A 331 -17.98 -9.57 -2.79
C LYS A 331 -17.45 -9.62 -4.23
N LYS A 332 -18.34 -9.58 -5.22
CA LYS A 332 -17.97 -9.58 -6.64
C LYS A 332 -17.21 -8.31 -7.04
N GLN A 333 -17.63 -7.16 -6.54
CA GLN A 333 -16.89 -5.91 -6.74
C GLN A 333 -15.50 -5.96 -6.10
N LEU A 334 -15.38 -6.53 -4.90
CA LEU A 334 -14.11 -6.72 -4.21
C LEU A 334 -13.16 -7.65 -5.00
N GLU A 335 -13.66 -8.74 -5.57
CA GLU A 335 -12.89 -9.63 -6.44
C GLU A 335 -12.37 -8.89 -7.69
N SER A 336 -13.25 -8.20 -8.41
CA SER A 336 -12.89 -7.39 -9.58
C SER A 336 -11.85 -6.31 -9.26
N LEU A 337 -12.01 -5.61 -8.13
CA LEU A 337 -11.06 -4.58 -7.70
C LEU A 337 -9.69 -5.19 -7.37
N ASN A 338 -9.65 -6.33 -6.69
CA ASN A 338 -8.39 -7.03 -6.40
C ASN A 338 -7.69 -7.49 -7.68
N GLU A 339 -8.43 -7.97 -8.68
CA GLU A 339 -7.85 -8.30 -9.99
C GLU A 339 -7.26 -7.07 -10.70
N GLN A 340 -7.93 -5.92 -10.63
CA GLN A 340 -7.43 -4.66 -11.18
C GLN A 340 -6.15 -4.20 -10.50
N ILE A 341 -6.10 -4.25 -9.15
CA ILE A 341 -4.91 -3.91 -8.35
C ILE A 341 -3.73 -4.79 -8.77
N GLU A 342 -3.92 -6.11 -8.84
CA GLU A 342 -2.86 -7.04 -9.18
C GLU A 342 -2.41 -6.89 -10.64
N ARG A 343 -3.34 -6.59 -11.56
CA ARG A 343 -2.99 -6.25 -12.95
C ARG A 343 -2.15 -4.98 -13.00
N GLU A 344 -2.55 -3.92 -12.32
CA GLU A 344 -1.81 -2.66 -12.30
C GLU A 344 -0.40 -2.83 -11.74
N LYS A 345 -0.26 -3.59 -10.64
CA LYS A 345 1.03 -3.96 -10.06
C LYS A 345 1.93 -4.67 -11.07
N LYS A 346 1.43 -5.70 -11.76
CA LYS A 346 2.19 -6.40 -12.82
C LYS A 346 2.63 -5.48 -13.95
N LEU A 347 1.77 -4.55 -14.38
CA LEU A 347 2.10 -3.57 -15.41
C LEU A 347 3.21 -2.62 -14.94
N LYS A 348 3.12 -2.11 -13.71
CA LYS A 348 4.15 -1.24 -13.09
C LYS A 348 5.49 -1.96 -12.96
N GLU A 349 5.50 -3.20 -12.49
CA GLU A 349 6.72 -4.01 -12.38
C GLU A 349 7.36 -4.30 -13.75
N ALA A 350 6.56 -4.63 -14.75
CA ALA A 350 7.05 -4.87 -16.11
C ALA A 350 7.65 -3.59 -16.73
N ALA A 351 6.98 -2.45 -16.58
CA ALA A 351 7.47 -1.16 -17.02
C ALA A 351 8.78 -0.79 -16.31
N GLN A 352 8.87 -0.98 -14.99
CA GLN A 352 10.05 -0.69 -14.20
C GLN A 352 11.27 -1.51 -14.65
N LYS A 353 11.11 -2.82 -14.91
CA LYS A 353 12.19 -3.67 -15.45
C LYS A 353 12.75 -3.14 -16.78
N VAL A 354 11.92 -2.54 -17.62
CA VAL A 354 12.36 -1.91 -18.88
C VAL A 354 13.05 -0.57 -18.62
N ILE A 355 12.52 0.27 -17.72
CA ILE A 355 13.14 1.53 -17.30
C ILE A 355 14.56 1.27 -16.77
N ASP A 356 14.75 0.25 -15.94
CA ASP A 356 16.05 -0.13 -15.38
C ASP A 356 17.03 -0.56 -16.48
N LYS A 357 16.58 -1.38 -17.44
CA LYS A 357 17.38 -1.76 -18.60
C LYS A 357 17.83 -0.54 -19.40
N ILE A 358 16.94 0.40 -19.67
CA ILE A 358 17.24 1.64 -20.40
C ILE A 358 18.25 2.48 -19.62
N ASN A 359 18.03 2.71 -18.33
CA ASN A 359 18.94 3.49 -17.49
C ASN A 359 20.33 2.83 -17.37
N SER A 360 20.41 1.50 -17.41
CA SER A 360 21.67 0.74 -17.35
C SER A 360 22.56 0.83 -18.61
N ILE A 361 22.05 1.41 -19.71
CA ILE A 361 22.82 1.58 -20.96
C ILE A 361 24.04 2.46 -20.69
N GLY A 362 23.84 3.58 -19.98
CA GLY A 362 24.88 4.58 -19.69
C GLY A 362 25.46 5.21 -20.97
N SER A 363 26.77 5.46 -20.98
CA SER A 363 27.44 6.02 -22.16
C SER A 363 27.49 5.03 -23.33
N VAL A 364 26.95 5.46 -24.47
CA VAL A 364 26.82 4.63 -25.67
C VAL A 364 28.17 4.45 -26.37
N THR A 365 28.60 3.20 -26.46
CA THR A 365 29.75 2.77 -27.28
C THR A 365 29.39 1.50 -28.07
N LEU A 366 30.24 1.06 -28.99
CA LEU A 366 29.99 -0.15 -29.81
C LEU A 366 29.78 -1.42 -28.98
N ASN A 367 30.37 -1.52 -27.78
CA ASN A 367 30.18 -2.69 -26.90
C ASN A 367 28.80 -2.73 -26.22
N LYS A 368 28.04 -1.62 -26.25
CA LYS A 368 26.69 -1.54 -25.65
C LYS A 368 25.58 -2.00 -26.60
N LYS A 369 25.92 -2.46 -27.81
CA LYS A 369 24.95 -2.93 -28.81
C LYS A 369 23.94 -3.93 -28.24
N ASN A 370 24.42 -4.95 -27.52
CA ASN A 370 23.54 -5.96 -26.94
C ASN A 370 22.59 -5.36 -25.90
N LYS A 371 23.09 -4.52 -24.98
CA LYS A 371 22.26 -3.87 -23.96
C LYS A 371 21.17 -2.97 -24.56
N ILE A 372 21.49 -2.20 -25.60
CA ILE A 372 20.54 -1.32 -26.28
C ILE A 372 19.46 -2.16 -26.98
N ASN A 373 19.87 -3.22 -27.70
CA ASN A 373 18.95 -4.13 -28.36
C ASN A 373 18.05 -4.88 -27.37
N GLU A 374 18.60 -5.32 -26.24
CA GLU A 374 17.83 -5.95 -25.16
C GLU A 374 16.82 -4.99 -24.54
N ALA A 375 17.19 -3.72 -24.32
CA ALA A 375 16.28 -2.71 -23.81
C ALA A 375 15.14 -2.42 -24.80
N ARG A 376 15.44 -2.31 -26.11
CA ARG A 376 14.43 -2.14 -27.16
C ARG A 376 13.50 -3.35 -27.26
N LYS A 377 14.05 -4.56 -27.32
CA LYS A 377 13.26 -5.78 -27.34
C LYS A 377 12.34 -5.90 -26.13
N ALA A 378 12.85 -5.56 -24.94
CA ALA A 378 12.05 -5.59 -23.72
C ALA A 378 10.93 -4.54 -23.76
N TYR A 379 11.20 -3.31 -24.23
CA TYR A 379 10.18 -2.29 -24.44
C TYR A 379 9.12 -2.72 -25.46
N ASP A 380 9.53 -3.26 -26.61
CA ASP A 380 8.60 -3.66 -27.67
C ASP A 380 7.69 -4.81 -27.23
N ALA A 381 8.18 -5.70 -26.37
CA ALA A 381 7.44 -6.82 -25.78
C ALA A 381 6.43 -6.40 -24.70
N LEU A 382 6.48 -5.16 -24.20
CA LEU A 382 5.50 -4.69 -23.22
C LEU A 382 4.10 -4.58 -23.83
N GLU A 383 3.10 -4.88 -23.00
CA GLU A 383 1.71 -4.58 -23.29
C GLU A 383 1.46 -3.08 -23.46
N LYS A 384 0.38 -2.72 -24.15
CA LYS A 384 0.03 -1.33 -24.47
C LYS A 384 -0.08 -0.46 -23.20
N ASP A 385 -0.69 -0.97 -22.14
CA ASP A 385 -0.86 -0.21 -20.90
C ASP A 385 0.46 -0.05 -20.13
N ALA A 386 1.29 -1.10 -20.06
CA ALA A 386 2.63 -1.00 -19.47
C ALA A 386 3.52 0.00 -20.21
N LYS A 387 3.39 0.11 -21.53
CA LYS A 387 4.12 1.12 -22.32
C LYS A 387 3.74 2.56 -21.94
N LYS A 388 2.48 2.83 -21.60
CA LYS A 388 2.02 4.17 -21.18
C LYS A 388 2.64 4.62 -19.86
N LEU A 389 3.01 3.68 -19.00
CA LEU A 389 3.66 3.95 -17.71
C LEU A 389 5.13 4.40 -17.87
N ILE A 390 5.73 4.22 -19.06
CA ILE A 390 7.10 4.65 -19.32
C ILE A 390 7.09 6.09 -19.80
N ASP A 391 7.68 6.98 -18.99
CA ASP A 391 7.80 8.39 -19.32
C ASP A 391 8.52 8.62 -20.66
N SER A 392 8.05 9.63 -21.38
CA SER A 392 8.53 9.98 -22.71
C SER A 392 10.03 10.32 -22.73
N THR A 393 10.60 10.84 -21.64
CA THR A 393 12.02 11.15 -21.53
C THR A 393 12.88 9.87 -21.45
N ILE A 394 12.38 8.81 -20.80
CA ILE A 394 13.04 7.50 -20.75
C ILE A 394 13.05 6.88 -22.16
N LEU A 395 11.93 6.92 -22.87
CA LEU A 395 11.87 6.42 -24.24
C LEU A 395 12.81 7.21 -25.17
N LYS A 396 12.91 8.53 -25.01
CA LYS A 396 13.90 9.35 -25.74
C LYS A 396 15.34 8.94 -25.46
N LYS A 397 15.69 8.55 -24.22
CA LYS A 397 17.04 8.03 -23.90
C LYS A 397 17.35 6.79 -24.73
N LEU A 398 16.41 5.86 -24.87
CA LEU A 398 16.57 4.65 -25.69
C LEU A 398 16.75 5.00 -27.17
N SER A 399 15.87 5.83 -27.74
CA SER A 399 15.96 6.25 -29.16
C SER A 399 17.26 7.01 -29.48
N ASN A 400 17.73 7.85 -28.56
CA ASN A 400 19.01 8.54 -28.68
C ASN A 400 20.19 7.56 -28.62
N ALA A 401 20.10 6.54 -27.76
CA ALA A 401 21.13 5.51 -27.67
C ALA A 401 21.25 4.70 -28.96
N GLU A 402 20.12 4.30 -29.55
CA GLU A 402 20.07 3.61 -30.84
C GLU A 402 20.64 4.47 -31.97
N SER A 403 20.22 5.73 -32.05
CA SER A 403 20.71 6.68 -33.05
C SER A 403 22.22 6.91 -32.94
N LYS A 404 22.74 7.03 -31.72
CA LYS A 404 24.18 7.20 -31.47
C LYS A 404 24.95 5.92 -31.82
N LEU A 405 24.42 4.75 -31.49
CA LEU A 405 25.04 3.47 -31.87
C LEU A 405 25.12 3.30 -33.40
N ALA A 406 24.05 3.63 -34.13
CA ALA A 406 24.03 3.58 -35.58
C ALA A 406 25.10 4.48 -36.23
N LYS A 407 25.28 5.70 -35.71
CA LYS A 407 26.36 6.62 -36.14
C LYS A 407 27.74 6.00 -35.90
N LEU A 408 27.99 5.43 -34.71
CA LEU A 408 29.27 4.79 -34.37
C LEU A 408 29.58 3.60 -35.29
N ILE A 409 28.58 2.80 -35.66
CA ILE A 409 28.75 1.68 -36.59
C ILE A 409 29.17 2.20 -37.96
N LYS A 410 28.45 3.19 -38.52
CA LYS A 410 28.74 3.79 -39.83
C LYS A 410 30.13 4.41 -39.88
N GLU A 411 30.53 5.13 -38.84
CA GLU A 411 31.89 5.70 -38.71
C GLU A 411 32.97 4.60 -38.67
N SER A 412 32.70 3.50 -37.96
CA SER A 412 33.62 2.37 -37.89
C SER A 412 33.81 1.64 -39.22
N GLU A 413 32.78 1.61 -40.08
CA GLU A 413 32.79 1.00 -41.41
C GLU A 413 33.51 1.87 -42.44
N GLN A 414 33.33 3.19 -42.38
CA GLN A 414 34.00 4.16 -43.27
C GLN A 414 35.53 4.23 -43.09
N ILE A 415 36.07 3.73 -41.98
CA ILE A 415 37.52 3.71 -41.68
C ILE A 415 38.23 2.46 -42.27
N SER A 416 37.53 1.58 -43.01
CA SER A 416 38.11 0.40 -43.64
C SER A 416 38.96 0.71 -44.90
N LEU A 417 40.26 0.98 -44.71
CA LEU A 417 41.21 1.02 -45.83
C LEU A 417 41.46 -0.40 -46.35
N LYS A 418 41.19 -0.65 -47.63
CA LYS A 418 41.40 -1.95 -48.27
C LYS A 418 42.90 -2.22 -48.45
N LYS A 419 43.32 -3.48 -48.30
CA LYS A 419 44.68 -3.91 -48.66
C LYS A 419 44.92 -3.58 -50.13
N GLY A 420 46.07 -2.99 -50.45
CA GLY A 420 46.42 -2.52 -51.79
C GLY A 420 46.12 -1.03 -52.04
N SER A 421 45.31 -0.37 -51.20
CA SER A 421 45.06 1.07 -51.34
C SER A 421 46.35 1.88 -51.16
N GLY A 422 46.59 2.82 -52.09
CA GLY A 422 47.75 3.70 -52.07
C GLY A 422 47.43 5.10 -51.52
N PHE A 423 48.35 5.70 -50.78
CA PHE A 423 48.22 7.09 -50.30
C PHE A 423 49.57 7.80 -50.17
N TYR A 424 49.56 9.13 -50.09
CA TYR A 424 50.77 9.95 -49.90
C TYR A 424 50.78 10.61 -48.53
N VAL A 425 51.94 10.60 -47.86
CA VAL A 425 52.22 11.42 -46.67
C VAL A 425 53.63 11.98 -46.79
N ASN A 426 53.77 13.31 -46.67
CA ASN A 426 55.06 14.01 -46.78
C ASN A 426 55.86 13.65 -48.04
N GLY A 427 55.18 13.47 -49.18
CA GLY A 427 55.79 13.11 -50.46
C GLY A 427 56.13 11.62 -50.63
N TYR A 428 56.05 10.79 -49.60
CA TYR A 428 56.23 9.34 -49.71
C TYR A 428 54.91 8.66 -50.10
N LYS A 429 54.96 7.77 -51.09
CA LYS A 429 53.83 6.92 -51.49
C LYS A 429 53.86 5.65 -50.64
N TYR A 430 52.73 5.32 -50.05
CA TYR A 430 52.52 4.11 -49.27
C TYR A 430 51.44 3.24 -49.91
N ILE A 431 51.54 1.93 -49.74
CA ILE A 431 50.47 0.98 -50.05
C ILE A 431 50.15 0.19 -48.79
N VAL A 432 48.86 0.06 -48.48
CA VAL A 432 48.36 -0.74 -47.35
C VAL A 432 48.64 -2.22 -47.60
N THR A 433 49.40 -2.87 -46.73
CA THR A 433 49.77 -4.28 -46.83
C THR A 433 49.12 -5.17 -45.79
N GLY A 434 48.58 -4.60 -44.71
CA GLY A 434 47.80 -5.31 -43.71
C GLY A 434 46.77 -4.41 -43.05
N VAL A 435 45.57 -4.94 -42.85
CA VAL A 435 44.36 -4.19 -42.41
C VAL A 435 43.88 -4.60 -41.02
N LEU A 436 44.74 -5.24 -40.21
CA LEU A 436 44.38 -5.68 -38.87
C LEU A 436 44.12 -4.48 -37.95
N LYS A 437 42.94 -4.43 -37.32
CA LYS A 437 42.46 -3.31 -36.45
C LYS A 437 43.49 -2.85 -35.40
N LYS A 438 44.36 -3.74 -34.91
CA LYS A 438 45.38 -3.45 -33.88
C LYS A 438 46.79 -3.13 -34.44
N ASN A 439 47.09 -3.52 -35.68
CA ASN A 439 48.44 -3.39 -36.26
C ASN A 439 48.42 -3.24 -37.79
N PRO A 440 47.78 -2.20 -38.35
CA PRO A 440 47.76 -2.04 -39.79
C PRO A 440 49.18 -1.70 -40.30
N THR A 441 49.53 -2.22 -41.47
CA THR A 441 50.89 -2.09 -42.03
C THR A 441 50.87 -1.52 -43.43
N VAL A 442 51.95 -0.81 -43.77
CA VAL A 442 52.17 -0.25 -45.10
C VAL A 442 53.58 -0.54 -45.60
N THR A 443 53.70 -0.57 -46.93
CA THR A 443 54.97 -0.54 -47.64
C THR A 443 55.17 0.83 -48.25
N VAL A 444 56.36 1.42 -48.09
CA VAL A 444 56.73 2.63 -48.86
C VAL A 444 57.14 2.21 -50.27
N THR A 445 56.47 2.78 -51.28
CA THR A 445 56.58 2.33 -52.67
C THR A 445 57.25 3.33 -53.59
N ALA A 446 57.25 4.62 -53.24
CA ALA A 446 57.93 5.66 -54.00
C ALA A 446 58.12 6.93 -53.16
N TYR A 447 58.86 7.89 -53.70
CA TYR A 447 58.75 9.30 -53.34
C TYR A 447 58.33 10.11 -54.56
N LYS A 448 57.45 11.11 -54.37
CA LYS A 448 56.77 11.86 -55.44
C LYS A 448 57.75 12.42 -56.50
N ASN A 449 58.91 12.93 -56.06
CA ASN A 449 59.88 13.62 -56.93
C ASN A 449 61.29 12.98 -56.87
N LYS A 450 62.17 13.27 -57.83
CA LYS A 450 63.57 12.75 -57.84
C LYS A 450 64.61 13.69 -57.19
N ASN A 451 64.15 14.55 -56.28
CA ASN A 451 64.93 15.63 -55.69
C ASN A 451 65.27 15.45 -54.19
N LEU A 452 65.06 14.25 -53.63
CA LEU A 452 65.34 14.02 -52.21
C LEU A 452 66.83 14.21 -51.89
N LYS A 453 67.16 15.07 -50.93
CA LYS A 453 68.50 15.14 -50.32
C LYS A 453 68.70 14.08 -49.23
N THR A 454 67.64 13.73 -48.51
CA THR A 454 67.67 12.73 -47.44
C THR A 454 66.43 11.87 -47.49
N ILE A 455 66.59 10.56 -47.65
CA ILE A 455 65.51 9.57 -47.62
C ILE A 455 65.21 9.25 -46.14
N LYS A 456 63.97 9.46 -45.70
CA LYS A 456 63.51 9.20 -44.32
C LYS A 456 62.30 8.27 -44.34
N VAL A 457 62.57 6.96 -44.27
CA VAL A 457 61.50 5.96 -44.10
C VAL A 457 61.17 5.90 -42.61
N ALA A 458 60.01 6.44 -42.23
CA ALA A 458 59.59 6.54 -40.84
C ALA A 458 59.24 5.17 -40.22
N ASP A 459 59.18 5.09 -38.89
CA ASP A 459 58.73 3.89 -38.18
C ASP A 459 57.23 3.64 -38.42
N THR A 460 56.45 4.71 -38.39
CA THR A 460 55.00 4.71 -38.58
C THR A 460 54.57 5.92 -39.40
N VAL A 461 53.40 5.83 -40.04
CA VAL A 461 52.79 6.94 -40.76
C VAL A 461 51.30 7.06 -40.38
N LYS A 462 50.82 8.28 -40.15
CA LYS A 462 49.41 8.55 -39.87
C LYS A 462 48.70 8.97 -41.15
N TYR A 463 47.58 8.32 -41.47
CA TYR A 463 46.70 8.69 -42.59
C TYR A 463 45.24 8.45 -42.18
N LYS A 464 44.37 9.45 -42.38
CA LYS A 464 42.95 9.42 -41.96
C LYS A 464 42.73 8.91 -40.52
N LYS A 465 43.48 9.49 -39.55
CA LYS A 465 43.47 9.12 -38.12
C LYS A 465 43.93 7.68 -37.78
N ILE A 466 44.27 6.86 -38.77
CA ILE A 466 44.87 5.54 -38.55
C ILE A 466 46.41 5.64 -38.55
N THR A 467 47.05 4.96 -37.60
CA THR A 467 48.52 4.85 -37.54
C THR A 467 48.98 3.53 -38.14
N PHE A 468 49.73 3.58 -39.23
CA PHE A 468 50.29 2.41 -39.92
C PHE A 468 51.75 2.18 -39.54
N LYS A 469 52.14 0.93 -39.31
CA LYS A 469 53.56 0.54 -39.23
C LYS A 469 54.14 0.46 -40.65
N VAL A 470 55.27 1.14 -40.89
CA VAL A 470 55.98 1.04 -42.17
C VAL A 470 56.90 -0.18 -42.10
N THR A 471 56.50 -1.27 -42.76
CA THR A 471 57.15 -2.57 -42.60
C THR A 471 58.03 -2.97 -43.77
N ALA A 472 57.96 -2.28 -44.90
CA ALA A 472 58.81 -2.61 -46.06
C ALA A 472 59.08 -1.40 -46.94
N ILE A 473 60.17 -1.51 -47.71
CA ILE A 473 60.52 -0.64 -48.83
C ILE A 473 60.35 -1.46 -50.11
N ALA A 474 59.51 -1.00 -51.03
CA ALA A 474 59.18 -1.76 -52.24
C ALA A 474 60.34 -1.83 -53.24
N LYS A 475 60.16 -2.70 -54.24
CA LYS A 475 60.99 -2.73 -55.45
C LYS A 475 61.02 -1.33 -56.08
N ASN A 476 62.21 -0.87 -56.46
CA ASN A 476 62.45 0.44 -57.09
C ASN A 476 62.03 1.68 -56.29
N ALA A 477 61.67 1.58 -55.00
CA ALA A 477 61.00 2.66 -54.29
C ALA A 477 61.78 4.00 -54.29
N PHE A 478 63.09 3.94 -54.19
CA PHE A 478 63.97 5.10 -54.24
C PHE A 478 64.95 5.05 -55.41
N LYS A 479 64.73 4.21 -56.42
CA LYS A 479 65.63 4.09 -57.59
C LYS A 479 65.89 5.44 -58.26
N ASN A 480 67.15 5.74 -58.56
CA ASN A 480 67.63 6.95 -59.22
C ASN A 480 67.33 8.25 -58.44
N GLN A 481 67.30 8.22 -57.12
CA GLN A 481 67.33 9.42 -56.27
C GLN A 481 68.75 10.01 -56.25
N LYS A 482 69.21 10.50 -57.41
CA LYS A 482 70.59 10.96 -57.65
C LYS A 482 71.05 12.11 -56.73
N LYS A 483 70.12 12.82 -56.08
CA LYS A 483 70.41 13.90 -55.12
C LYS A 483 70.48 13.42 -53.66
N ALA A 484 70.11 12.17 -53.37
CA ALA A 484 70.06 11.66 -52.01
C ALA A 484 71.47 11.46 -51.47
N LEU A 485 71.80 12.13 -50.37
CA LEU A 485 73.07 12.05 -49.65
C LEU A 485 73.02 11.00 -48.54
N SER A 486 71.85 10.84 -47.92
CA SER A 486 71.65 9.90 -46.83
C SER A 486 70.27 9.23 -46.85
N ALA A 487 70.18 8.05 -46.24
CA ALA A 487 68.95 7.32 -46.01
C ALA A 487 68.85 6.89 -44.54
N VAL A 488 67.69 7.07 -43.93
CA VAL A 488 67.35 6.59 -42.59
C VAL A 488 66.16 5.66 -42.69
N ILE A 489 66.33 4.41 -42.28
CA ILE A 489 65.34 3.35 -42.38
C ILE A 489 64.76 3.05 -41.00
N GLY A 490 63.45 3.22 -40.85
CA GLY A 490 62.72 3.11 -39.59
C GLY A 490 62.78 1.74 -38.93
N LYS A 491 62.50 1.72 -37.62
CA LYS A 491 62.65 0.55 -36.74
C LYS A 491 61.72 -0.62 -37.05
N ASN A 492 60.60 -0.33 -37.72
CA ASN A 492 59.57 -1.31 -38.05
C ASN A 492 59.80 -2.00 -39.41
N VAL A 493 60.82 -1.59 -40.18
CA VAL A 493 61.08 -2.14 -41.52
C VAL A 493 61.65 -3.55 -41.43
N ILE A 494 60.98 -4.51 -42.07
CA ILE A 494 61.29 -5.93 -42.10
C ILE A 494 61.96 -6.32 -43.43
N SER A 495 61.66 -5.62 -44.52
CA SER A 495 62.24 -5.91 -45.84
C SER A 495 62.60 -4.68 -46.67
N ILE A 496 63.68 -4.82 -47.46
CA ILE A 496 64.11 -3.85 -48.48
C ILE A 496 64.08 -4.56 -49.84
N GLY A 497 63.25 -4.06 -50.76
CA GLY A 497 62.96 -4.67 -52.03
C GLY A 497 64.08 -4.57 -53.08
N LYS A 498 63.92 -5.35 -54.16
CA LYS A 498 64.83 -5.41 -55.29
C LYS A 498 65.04 -4.01 -55.88
N GLU A 499 66.30 -3.61 -56.07
CA GLU A 499 66.65 -2.30 -56.66
C GLU A 499 66.12 -1.07 -55.90
N ALA A 500 65.78 -1.21 -54.61
CA ALA A 500 65.15 -0.14 -53.84
C ALA A 500 65.92 1.19 -53.86
N PHE A 501 67.26 1.16 -53.80
CA PHE A 501 68.15 2.34 -53.85
C PHE A 501 69.08 2.29 -55.07
N MET A 502 68.68 1.60 -56.13
CA MET A 502 69.52 1.46 -57.31
C MET A 502 69.75 2.82 -57.97
N GLY A 503 71.01 3.16 -58.28
CA GLY A 503 71.34 4.40 -58.99
C GLY A 503 71.33 5.67 -58.13
N ASP A 504 71.24 5.51 -56.80
CA ASP A 504 71.34 6.62 -55.84
C ASP A 504 72.81 7.03 -55.67
N ALA A 505 73.41 7.52 -56.74
CA ALA A 505 74.87 7.67 -56.89
C ALA A 505 75.54 8.56 -55.82
N LYS A 506 74.80 9.49 -55.22
CA LYS A 506 75.30 10.39 -54.14
C LYS A 506 75.01 9.87 -52.73
N LEU A 507 74.42 8.68 -52.57
CA LEU A 507 74.00 8.13 -51.28
C LEU A 507 75.20 7.66 -50.47
N LYS A 508 75.74 8.54 -49.63
CA LYS A 508 76.95 8.34 -48.82
C LYS A 508 76.69 7.61 -47.51
N LYS A 509 75.49 7.71 -46.94
CA LYS A 509 75.19 7.15 -45.61
C LYS A 509 73.81 6.51 -45.56
N ILE A 510 73.75 5.25 -45.13
CA ILE A 510 72.50 4.52 -44.90
C ILE A 510 72.47 4.11 -43.43
N THR A 511 71.47 4.56 -42.68
CA THR A 511 71.28 4.22 -41.27
C THR A 511 70.06 3.31 -41.12
N ILE A 512 70.28 2.09 -40.69
CA ILE A 512 69.23 1.11 -40.39
C ILE A 512 68.91 1.18 -38.90
N LYS A 513 67.67 1.57 -38.55
CA LYS A 513 67.20 1.56 -37.14
C LYS A 513 66.49 0.26 -36.77
N SER A 514 66.07 -0.54 -37.75
CA SER A 514 65.34 -1.78 -37.52
C SER A 514 66.18 -2.83 -36.82
N LEU A 515 65.59 -3.47 -35.81
CA LEU A 515 66.11 -4.70 -35.20
C LEU A 515 65.50 -5.96 -35.84
N ASN A 516 64.50 -5.79 -36.70
CA ASN A 516 63.67 -6.85 -37.26
C ASN A 516 63.80 -6.97 -38.79
N LEU A 517 64.82 -6.36 -39.40
CA LEU A 517 65.10 -6.51 -40.82
C LEU A 517 65.49 -7.97 -41.12
N LYS A 518 64.68 -8.66 -41.92
CA LYS A 518 64.85 -10.07 -42.28
C LYS A 518 65.34 -10.25 -43.71
N LYS A 519 65.03 -9.31 -44.61
CA LYS A 519 65.28 -9.48 -46.05
C LYS A 519 65.79 -8.19 -46.71
N VAL A 520 66.86 -8.33 -47.48
CA VAL A 520 67.33 -7.33 -48.43
C VAL A 520 67.47 -8.02 -49.78
N ASP A 521 66.72 -7.55 -50.77
CA ASP A 521 66.66 -8.20 -52.08
C ASP A 521 67.82 -7.81 -53.00
N SER A 522 67.98 -8.58 -54.08
CA SER A 522 69.05 -8.39 -55.06
C SER A 522 69.11 -6.96 -55.58
N LYS A 523 70.35 -6.47 -55.79
CA LYS A 523 70.63 -5.15 -56.38
C LYS A 523 70.03 -3.95 -55.63
N ALA A 524 69.53 -4.12 -54.40
CA ALA A 524 68.95 -3.04 -53.60
C ALA A 524 69.88 -1.82 -53.47
N LEU A 525 71.19 -2.04 -53.47
CA LEU A 525 72.23 -1.02 -53.32
C LEU A 525 73.13 -0.88 -54.56
N LYS A 526 72.68 -1.30 -55.75
CA LYS A 526 73.49 -1.17 -56.97
C LYS A 526 73.71 0.29 -57.32
N SER A 527 74.96 0.67 -57.61
CA SER A 527 75.32 2.04 -58.05
C SER A 527 75.03 3.15 -57.02
N ILE A 528 75.13 2.83 -55.72
CA ILE A 528 75.27 3.85 -54.66
C ILE A 528 76.71 4.40 -54.61
N TYR A 529 76.97 5.40 -53.77
CA TYR A 529 78.32 5.95 -53.61
C TYR A 529 79.34 4.87 -53.22
N LYS A 530 80.48 4.82 -53.91
CA LYS A 530 81.49 3.75 -53.75
C LYS A 530 81.99 3.57 -52.31
N ASN A 531 82.13 4.66 -51.56
CA ASN A 531 82.60 4.66 -50.17
C ASN A 531 81.46 4.90 -49.18
N ALA A 532 80.24 4.46 -49.51
CA ALA A 532 79.10 4.62 -48.62
C ALA A 532 79.32 3.92 -47.27
N ILE A 533 78.67 4.45 -46.23
CA ILE A 533 78.66 3.90 -44.89
C ILE A 533 77.26 3.36 -44.59
N ILE A 534 77.17 2.07 -44.25
CA ILE A 534 75.94 1.44 -43.76
C ILE A 534 76.07 1.29 -42.25
N LYS A 535 75.37 2.16 -41.52
CA LYS A 535 75.24 2.10 -40.05
C LYS A 535 74.08 1.19 -39.69
N VAL A 536 74.34 0.18 -38.87
CA VAL A 536 73.36 -0.81 -38.41
C VAL A 536 73.35 -0.88 -36.89
N PRO A 537 72.27 -1.33 -36.23
CA PRO A 537 72.26 -1.40 -34.77
C PRO A 537 73.35 -2.35 -34.27
N VAL A 538 74.04 -1.96 -33.18
CA VAL A 538 75.13 -2.72 -32.55
C VAL A 538 74.80 -4.21 -32.43
N LYS A 539 73.60 -4.53 -31.91
CA LYS A 539 73.10 -5.90 -31.69
C LYS A 539 72.89 -6.72 -32.97
N LYS A 540 72.84 -6.08 -34.14
CA LYS A 540 72.56 -6.71 -35.44
C LYS A 540 73.74 -6.60 -36.42
N TYR A 541 74.89 -6.08 -35.99
CA TYR A 541 76.03 -5.83 -36.86
C TYR A 541 76.44 -7.04 -37.70
N THR A 542 76.74 -8.17 -37.05
CA THR A 542 77.19 -9.40 -37.74
C THR A 542 76.12 -9.95 -38.69
N ALA A 543 74.87 -10.01 -38.23
CA ALA A 543 73.75 -10.52 -39.03
C ALA A 543 73.49 -9.64 -40.26
N TYR A 544 73.49 -8.31 -40.10
CA TYR A 544 73.19 -7.40 -41.21
C TYR A 544 74.35 -7.25 -42.18
N LYS A 545 75.60 -7.29 -41.71
CA LYS A 545 76.77 -7.37 -42.60
C LYS A 545 76.67 -8.57 -43.55
N LYS A 546 76.20 -9.74 -43.06
CA LYS A 546 75.88 -10.92 -43.88
C LYS A 546 74.68 -10.66 -44.79
N LEU A 547 73.56 -10.15 -44.25
CA LEU A 547 72.32 -9.93 -44.99
C LEU A 547 72.48 -9.00 -46.18
N PHE A 548 73.31 -7.97 -46.05
CA PHE A 548 73.60 -7.02 -47.12
C PHE A 548 74.69 -7.50 -48.07
N LYS A 549 75.42 -8.60 -47.81
CA LYS A 549 76.45 -9.10 -48.73
C LYS A 549 75.84 -9.39 -50.11
N GLY A 550 76.49 -8.90 -51.18
CA GLY A 550 76.06 -9.15 -52.56
C GLY A 550 74.78 -8.43 -52.98
N LYS A 551 74.34 -7.38 -52.28
CA LYS A 551 73.11 -6.63 -52.62
C LYS A 551 73.34 -5.47 -53.59
N GLY A 552 74.46 -5.48 -54.31
CA GLY A 552 74.80 -4.54 -55.39
C GLY A 552 75.80 -3.45 -55.00
N GLN A 553 76.10 -3.28 -53.71
CA GLN A 553 77.11 -2.35 -53.24
C GLN A 553 78.54 -2.85 -53.53
N LEU A 554 79.48 -1.93 -53.71
CA LEU A 554 80.90 -2.23 -53.94
C LEU A 554 81.61 -2.72 -52.66
N LYS A 555 82.73 -3.43 -52.81
CA LYS A 555 83.55 -3.94 -51.69
C LYS A 555 84.07 -2.82 -50.76
N THR A 556 84.17 -1.59 -51.27
CA THR A 556 84.61 -0.38 -50.55
C THR A 556 83.56 0.20 -49.59
N VAL A 557 82.31 -0.28 -49.64
CA VAL A 557 81.25 0.18 -48.72
C VAL A 557 81.50 -0.36 -47.31
N LYS A 558 81.55 0.55 -46.33
CA LYS A 558 81.88 0.23 -44.93
C LYS A 558 80.62 -0.04 -44.12
N PHE A 559 80.67 -1.05 -43.25
CA PHE A 559 79.64 -1.30 -42.23
C PHE A 559 80.11 -0.81 -40.88
N VAL A 560 79.29 0.01 -40.21
CA VAL A 560 79.57 0.57 -38.87
C VAL A 560 78.44 0.24 -37.91
N LYS A 561 78.78 0.21 -36.62
CA LYS A 561 77.85 0.00 -35.50
C LYS A 561 77.04 1.27 -35.17
#